data_AF-A0A1L5L2I9-F1
#
_entry.id   AF-A0A1L5L2I9-F1
#
_cell.length_a   1.000
_cell.length_b   1.000
_cell.length_c   1.000
_cell.angle_alpha   90.00
_cell.angle_beta   90.00
_cell.angle_gamma   90.00
#
_symmetry.space_group_name_H-M   'P 1'
#
loop_
_entity.id
_entity.type
_entity.pdbx_description
1 polymer ?
#
loop_
_entity_poly.entity_id
_entity_poly.type
_entity_poly.pdbx_seq_one_letter_code
_entity_poly.pdbx_strand_id
1 'polypeptide(L)'
;EHKPGVWVAEGGNCARLANLLVANGVKTFNALAVTPDLQGMKRLDPDGTWQRIYNRYAFISINIVDKPVEKPFKLSANDAYTITVTPEQLERLGVTYVLSTNDLNKRRFDGYRFVKIGETVSGETPYEVQRIN
;
A
#
# COMPACT_ATOMS: atom_id res chain seq x y z
N GLU A 1 2.46 23.18 -2.03
CA GLU A 1 1.46 22.24 -1.47
C GLU A 1 1.48 20.96 -2.30
N HIS A 2 1.37 19.80 -1.64
CA HIS A 2 1.26 18.51 -2.32
C HIS A 2 -0.15 18.32 -2.87
N LYS A 3 -0.29 17.67 -4.03
CA LYS A 3 -1.60 17.45 -4.65
C LYS A 3 -2.41 16.43 -3.84
N PRO A 4 -3.75 16.52 -3.80
CA PRO A 4 -4.58 15.43 -3.27
C PRO A 4 -4.24 14.12 -3.98
N GLY A 5 -4.17 13.02 -3.23
CA GLY A 5 -3.78 11.72 -3.76
C GLY A 5 -4.22 10.57 -2.86
N VAL A 6 -4.05 9.34 -3.33
CA VAL A 6 -4.34 8.13 -2.55
C VAL A 6 -3.07 7.69 -1.82
N TRP A 7 -3.22 7.36 -0.54
CA TRP A 7 -2.16 6.91 0.33
C TRP A 7 -2.18 5.40 0.54
N VAL A 8 -1.03 4.85 0.88
CA VAL A 8 -0.86 3.52 1.47
C VAL A 8 0.04 3.64 2.70
N ALA A 9 -0.28 2.89 3.76
CA ALA A 9 0.69 2.64 4.83
C ALA A 9 1.46 1.34 4.55
N GLU A 10 2.77 1.35 4.76
CA GLU A 10 3.68 0.22 4.50
C GLU A 10 4.65 0.00 5.66
N GLY A 11 5.13 -1.24 5.82
CA GLY A 11 6.09 -1.59 6.87
C GLY A 11 5.43 -1.95 8.20
N GLY A 12 6.12 -1.66 9.30
CA GLY A 12 5.70 -2.01 10.65
C GLY A 12 4.36 -1.38 11.03
N ASN A 13 3.45 -2.18 11.61
CA ASN A 13 2.12 -1.74 12.05
C ASN A 13 1.26 -1.04 10.97
N CYS A 14 1.58 -1.20 9.68
CA CYS A 14 0.94 -0.45 8.60
C CYS A 14 -0.59 -0.58 8.55
N ALA A 15 -1.14 -1.76 8.87
CA ALA A 15 -2.59 -1.95 8.90
C ALA A 15 -3.31 -1.11 9.98
N ARG A 16 -2.61 -0.71 11.06
CA ARG A 16 -3.13 0.25 12.05
C ARG A 16 -2.91 1.69 11.62
N LEU A 17 -1.71 2.00 11.10
CA LEU A 17 -1.39 3.33 10.58
C LEU A 17 -2.33 3.76 9.46
N ALA A 18 -2.75 2.83 8.60
CA ALA A 18 -3.73 3.11 7.54
C ALA A 18 -5.06 3.65 8.10
N ASN A 19 -5.52 3.13 9.24
CA ASN A 19 -6.74 3.61 9.90
C ASN A 19 -6.54 4.99 10.55
N LEU A 20 -5.35 5.26 11.09
CA LEU A 20 -5.00 6.59 11.60
C LEU A 20 -4.99 7.64 10.48
N LEU A 21 -4.48 7.29 9.30
CA LEU A 21 -4.53 8.17 8.13
C LEU A 21 -5.98 8.52 7.77
N VAL A 22 -6.87 7.53 7.66
CA VAL A 22 -8.30 7.78 7.38
C VAL A 22 -8.98 8.58 8.48
N ALA A 23 -8.65 8.34 9.76
CA ALA A 23 -9.16 9.13 10.87
C ALA A 23 -8.78 10.63 10.80
N ASN A 24 -7.71 10.96 10.07
CA ASN A 24 -7.28 12.33 9.78
C ASN A 24 -7.75 12.84 8.41
N GLY A 25 -8.73 12.17 7.78
CA GLY A 25 -9.30 12.57 6.49
C GLY A 25 -8.45 12.23 5.27
N VAL A 26 -7.39 11.42 5.43
CA VAL A 26 -6.54 11.01 4.32
C VAL A 26 -7.16 9.82 3.59
N LYS A 27 -7.26 9.93 2.26
CA LYS A 27 -7.75 8.83 1.42
C LYS A 27 -6.70 7.72 1.35
N THR A 28 -6.93 6.60 2.03
CA THR A 28 -5.94 5.50 2.16
C THR A 28 -6.49 4.18 1.66
N PHE A 29 -5.73 3.50 0.79
CA PHE A 29 -6.16 2.26 0.13
C PHE A 29 -6.22 1.05 1.06
N ASN A 30 -5.19 0.83 1.90
CA ASN A 30 -5.10 -0.35 2.76
C ASN A 30 -5.71 -0.15 4.16
N ALA A 31 -6.60 0.84 4.30
CA ALA A 31 -7.36 1.03 5.52
C ALA A 31 -8.47 -0.03 5.62
N LEU A 32 -8.86 -0.31 6.86
CA LEU A 32 -9.96 -1.21 7.17
C LEU A 32 -11.27 -0.63 6.59
N ALA A 33 -12.02 -1.44 5.85
CA ALA A 33 -13.30 -1.04 5.28
C ALA A 33 -14.34 -2.13 5.51
N VAL A 34 -15.58 -1.74 5.85
CA VAL A 34 -16.72 -2.67 6.01
C VAL A 34 -16.95 -3.45 4.71
N THR A 35 -16.82 -2.77 3.58
CA THR A 35 -16.80 -3.38 2.25
C THR A 35 -15.42 -3.13 1.64
N PRO A 36 -14.61 -4.17 1.40
CA PRO A 36 -13.29 -4.00 0.78
C PRO A 36 -13.44 -3.44 -0.64
N ASP A 37 -12.42 -2.71 -1.12
CA ASP A 37 -12.38 -2.21 -2.50
C ASP A 37 -12.13 -3.36 -3.49
N LEU A 38 -13.18 -4.11 -3.82
CA LEU A 38 -13.11 -5.25 -4.73
C LEU A 38 -12.64 -4.85 -6.13
N GLN A 39 -12.96 -3.64 -6.59
CA GLN A 39 -12.51 -3.16 -7.90
C GLN A 39 -11.01 -2.82 -7.88
N GLY A 40 -10.53 -2.25 -6.78
CA GLY A 40 -9.10 -2.09 -6.47
C GLY A 40 -8.36 -3.42 -6.50
N MET A 41 -8.85 -4.40 -5.74
CA MET A 41 -8.22 -5.72 -5.66
C MET A 41 -8.18 -6.43 -7.02
N LYS A 42 -9.22 -6.30 -7.84
CA LYS A 42 -9.23 -6.85 -9.22
C LYS A 42 -8.18 -6.24 -10.14
N ARG A 43 -7.67 -5.03 -9.87
CA ARG A 43 -6.53 -4.47 -10.63
C ARG A 43 -5.22 -5.23 -10.36
N LEU A 44 -5.12 -5.91 -9.22
CA LEU A 44 -4.00 -6.79 -8.85
C LEU A 44 -4.29 -8.27 -9.11
N ASP A 45 -5.55 -8.69 -9.06
CA ASP A 45 -6.02 -10.06 -9.27
C ASP A 45 -7.18 -10.11 -10.28
N PRO A 46 -6.90 -9.92 -11.59
CA PRO A 46 -7.94 -9.82 -12.62
C PRO A 46 -8.83 -11.07 -12.73
N ASP A 47 -8.23 -12.25 -12.53
CA ASP A 47 -8.91 -13.55 -12.65
C ASP A 47 -9.60 -13.99 -11.35
N GLY A 48 -9.46 -13.22 -10.26
CA GLY A 48 -10.11 -13.52 -8.99
C GLY A 48 -9.49 -14.70 -8.21
N THR A 49 -8.25 -15.09 -8.54
CA THR A 49 -7.53 -16.22 -7.93
C THR A 49 -7.48 -16.11 -6.41
N TRP A 50 -7.37 -14.89 -5.88
CA TRP A 50 -7.20 -14.60 -4.47
C TRP A 50 -8.44 -13.97 -3.82
N GLN A 51 -9.59 -14.01 -4.49
CA GLN A 51 -10.82 -13.35 -4.01
C GLN A 51 -11.25 -13.81 -2.62
N ARG A 52 -11.05 -15.09 -2.28
CA ARG A 52 -11.34 -15.59 -0.92
C ARG A 52 -10.49 -14.92 0.17
N ILE A 53 -9.33 -14.35 -0.16
CA ILE A 53 -8.47 -13.63 0.78
C ILE A 53 -8.97 -12.20 0.97
N TYR A 54 -9.12 -11.42 -0.10
CA TYR A 54 -9.43 -9.98 0.03
C TYR A 54 -10.91 -9.64 0.16
N ASN A 55 -11.83 -10.55 -0.17
CA ASN A 55 -13.27 -10.33 0.02
C ASN A 55 -13.69 -10.59 1.48
N ARG A 56 -13.17 -9.79 2.41
CA ARG A 56 -13.49 -9.85 3.84
C ARG A 56 -13.19 -8.54 4.54
N TYR A 57 -13.79 -8.37 5.71
CA TYR A 57 -13.38 -7.36 6.68
C TYR A 57 -12.05 -7.78 7.32
N ALA A 58 -10.96 -7.07 7.03
CA ALA A 58 -9.64 -7.44 7.53
C ALA A 58 -8.66 -6.26 7.53
N PHE A 59 -7.67 -6.36 8.43
CA PHE A 59 -6.48 -5.54 8.45
C PHE A 59 -5.57 -5.87 7.26
N ILE A 60 -5.22 -4.85 6.47
CA ILE A 60 -4.45 -5.02 5.22
C ILE A 60 -3.03 -4.49 5.43
N SER A 61 -2.07 -5.40 5.48
CA SER A 61 -0.65 -5.04 5.47
C SER A 61 -0.14 -4.92 4.03
N ILE A 62 0.70 -3.93 3.75
CA ILE A 62 1.38 -3.79 2.46
C ILE A 62 2.88 -4.06 2.64
N ASN A 63 3.45 -4.80 1.70
CA ASN A 63 4.89 -5.01 1.56
C ASN A 63 5.30 -4.60 0.14
N ILE A 64 6.26 -3.67 0.03
CA ILE A 64 6.73 -3.19 -1.27
C ILE A 64 8.01 -3.94 -1.70
N VAL A 65 7.98 -4.51 -2.89
CA VAL A 65 9.08 -5.26 -3.51
C VAL A 65 9.45 -4.67 -4.86
N ASP A 66 10.65 -4.99 -5.35
CA ASP A 66 11.13 -4.53 -6.67
C ASP A 66 10.39 -5.22 -7.82
N LYS A 67 10.23 -6.55 -7.73
CA LYS A 67 9.63 -7.37 -8.79
C LYS A 67 8.35 -8.06 -8.34
N PRO A 68 7.40 -8.32 -9.25
CA PRO A 68 6.19 -9.05 -8.93
C PRO A 68 6.49 -10.43 -8.33
N VAL A 69 5.63 -10.88 -7.42
CA VAL A 69 5.71 -12.21 -6.81
C VAL A 69 4.55 -13.08 -7.28
N GLU A 70 4.77 -14.39 -7.32
CA GLU A 70 3.75 -15.37 -7.75
C GLU A 70 2.51 -15.38 -6.82
N LYS A 71 2.71 -15.13 -5.52
CA LYS A 71 1.66 -15.13 -4.49
C LYS A 71 1.56 -13.76 -3.82
N PRO A 72 0.93 -12.76 -4.48
CA PRO A 72 0.89 -11.39 -3.97
C PRO A 72 -0.04 -11.24 -2.76
N PHE A 73 -1.04 -12.12 -2.60
CA PHE A 73 -1.95 -12.13 -1.44
C PHE A 73 -1.61 -13.29 -0.51
N LYS A 74 -1.39 -12.98 0.78
CA LYS A 74 -1.16 -13.97 1.83
C LYS A 74 -2.08 -13.72 3.00
N LEU A 75 -2.93 -14.70 3.32
CA LEU A 75 -3.73 -14.68 4.53
C LEU A 75 -2.81 -14.89 5.74
N SER A 76 -2.82 -13.95 6.68
CA SER A 76 -1.95 -13.96 7.87
C SER A 76 -2.73 -14.31 9.13
N ALA A 77 -4.02 -13.97 9.17
CA ALA A 77 -4.98 -14.37 10.18
C ALA A 77 -6.40 -14.36 9.56
N ASN A 78 -7.42 -14.75 10.31
CA ASN A 78 -8.80 -14.75 9.81
C ASN A 78 -9.27 -13.33 9.40
N ASP A 79 -8.79 -12.32 10.12
CA ASP A 79 -9.10 -10.89 9.99
C ASP A 79 -7.88 -10.07 9.53
N ALA A 80 -6.85 -10.70 8.96
CA ALA A 80 -5.66 -9.99 8.48
C ALA A 80 -5.00 -10.68 7.28
N TYR A 81 -4.55 -9.89 6.31
CA TYR A 81 -3.76 -10.39 5.18
C TYR A 81 -2.73 -9.37 4.73
N THR A 82 -1.73 -9.86 4.00
CA THR A 82 -0.67 -9.04 3.41
C THR A 82 -0.81 -9.04 1.90
N ILE A 83 -0.68 -7.85 1.30
CA ILE A 83 -0.50 -7.68 -0.14
C ILE A 83 0.97 -7.31 -0.39
N THR A 84 1.65 -8.09 -1.22
CA THR A 84 2.99 -7.78 -1.72
C THR A 84 2.87 -7.17 -3.10
N VAL A 85 3.38 -5.95 -3.28
CA VAL A 85 3.20 -5.14 -4.49
C VAL A 85 4.49 -4.49 -4.95
N THR A 86 4.60 -4.22 -6.25
CA THR A 86 5.61 -3.31 -6.83
C THR A 86 5.13 -1.86 -6.85
N PRO A 87 6.02 -0.88 -7.06
CA PRO A 87 5.61 0.51 -7.26
C PRO A 87 4.71 0.71 -8.48
N GLU A 88 4.92 -0.04 -9.56
CA GLU A 88 4.02 -0.03 -10.73
C GLU A 88 2.60 -0.50 -10.35
N GLN A 89 2.50 -1.54 -9.52
CA GLN A 89 1.21 -2.02 -9.02
C GLN A 89 0.53 -1.00 -8.09
N LEU A 90 1.31 -0.25 -7.29
CA LEU A 90 0.78 0.90 -6.53
C LEU A 90 0.25 2.00 -7.47
N GLU A 91 0.98 2.35 -8.53
CA GLU A 91 0.53 3.30 -9.55
C GLU A 91 -0.79 2.83 -10.18
N ARG A 92 -0.90 1.55 -10.57
CA ARG A 92 -2.13 0.94 -11.10
C ARG A 92 -3.30 0.96 -10.11
N LEU A 93 -3.02 0.97 -8.81
CA LEU A 93 -4.04 1.15 -7.77
C LEU A 93 -4.48 2.62 -7.62
N GLY A 94 -3.77 3.57 -8.25
CA GLY A 94 -3.98 5.01 -8.12
C GLY A 94 -3.26 5.60 -6.90
N VAL A 95 -2.34 4.86 -6.29
CA VAL A 95 -1.59 5.30 -5.09
C VAL A 95 -0.54 6.31 -5.50
N THR A 96 -0.56 7.45 -4.82
CA THR A 96 0.37 8.57 -5.03
C THR A 96 1.41 8.63 -3.92
N TYR A 97 1.01 8.28 -2.69
CA TYR A 97 1.81 8.48 -1.50
C TYR A 97 1.91 7.22 -0.65
N VAL A 98 3.05 7.04 0.02
CA VAL A 98 3.31 5.94 0.94
C VAL A 98 3.82 6.50 2.26
N LEU A 99 3.15 6.17 3.36
CA LEU A 99 3.70 6.33 4.71
C LEU A 99 4.36 5.02 5.11
N SER A 100 5.67 5.03 5.37
CA SER A 100 6.42 3.80 5.60
C SER A 100 7.40 3.90 6.76
N THR A 101 7.54 2.81 7.51
CA THR A 101 8.62 2.64 8.50
C THR A 101 9.94 2.19 7.87
N ASN A 102 9.92 1.82 6.59
CA ASN A 102 11.10 1.41 5.83
C ASN A 102 11.74 2.61 5.13
N ASP A 103 13.05 2.53 4.92
CA ASP A 103 13.82 3.53 4.16
C ASP A 103 13.70 3.25 2.65
N LEU A 104 12.52 3.58 2.09
CA LEU A 104 12.19 3.24 0.70
C LEU A 104 13.05 3.99 -0.32
N ASN A 105 13.54 5.20 0.01
CA ASN A 105 14.38 5.97 -0.91
C ASN A 105 15.83 5.44 -1.02
N LYS A 106 16.26 4.54 -0.12
CA LYS A 106 17.54 3.82 -0.23
C LYS A 106 17.47 2.56 -1.08
N ARG A 107 16.26 2.07 -1.39
CA ARG A 107 16.05 0.89 -2.23
C ARG A 107 16.04 1.27 -3.70
N ARG A 108 16.32 0.29 -4.56
CA ARG A 108 16.20 0.41 -6.03
C ARG A 108 14.91 -0.30 -6.45
N PHE A 109 14.13 0.38 -7.29
CA PHE A 109 12.94 -0.16 -7.91
C PHE A 109 13.02 0.08 -9.41
N ASP A 110 12.75 -0.94 -10.20
CA ASP A 110 12.83 -0.84 -11.67
C ASP A 110 11.86 0.22 -12.21
N GLY A 111 12.39 1.30 -12.79
CA GLY A 111 11.60 2.42 -13.32
C GLY A 111 10.87 3.29 -12.28
N TYR A 112 11.11 3.12 -10.98
CA TYR A 112 10.45 3.91 -9.92
C TYR A 112 11.40 4.35 -8.80
N ARG A 113 11.02 5.42 -8.11
CA ARG A 113 11.66 5.87 -6.86
C ARG A 113 10.62 6.38 -5.86
N PHE A 114 10.99 6.33 -4.60
CA PHE A 114 10.25 6.94 -3.50
C PHE A 114 10.98 8.22 -3.07
N VAL A 115 10.34 9.37 -3.21
CA VAL A 115 10.91 10.67 -2.83
C VAL A 115 10.32 11.08 -1.49
N LYS A 116 11.15 11.39 -0.50
CA LYS A 116 10.67 11.92 0.80
C LYS A 116 9.96 13.25 0.57
N ILE A 117 8.77 13.39 1.13
CA ILE A 117 7.94 14.60 0.98
C ILE A 117 7.66 15.32 2.30
N GLY A 118 8.22 14.81 3.39
CA GLY A 118 8.07 15.35 4.75
C GLY A 118 9.09 14.71 5.70
N GLU A 119 9.03 15.15 6.96
CA GLU A 119 9.91 14.65 8.02
C GLU A 119 9.54 13.21 8.42
N THR A 120 10.56 12.48 8.89
CA THR A 120 10.32 11.21 9.57
C THR A 120 9.90 11.52 11.00
N VAL A 121 8.68 11.13 11.37
CA VAL A 121 8.13 11.29 12.73
C VAL A 121 7.87 9.90 13.27
N SER A 122 8.35 9.60 14.48
CA SER A 122 8.17 8.30 15.15
C SER A 122 8.64 7.06 14.37
N GLY A 123 9.50 7.26 13.36
CA GLY A 123 10.00 6.20 12.48
C GLY A 123 9.19 6.04 11.18
N GLU A 124 8.05 6.70 11.06
CA GLU A 124 7.26 6.76 9.84
C GLU A 124 7.71 7.91 8.94
N THR A 125 7.98 7.61 7.67
CA THR A 125 8.43 8.57 6.66
C THR A 125 7.40 8.64 5.53
N PRO A 126 6.92 9.84 5.14
CA PRO A 126 6.06 10.00 3.99
C PRO A 126 6.87 10.11 2.69
N TYR A 127 6.45 9.35 1.69
CA TYR A 127 7.05 9.31 0.36
C TYR A 127 6.00 9.59 -0.73
N GLU A 128 6.44 10.20 -1.83
CA GLU A 128 5.74 10.19 -3.11
C GLU A 128 6.32 9.10 -4.01
N VAL A 129 5.42 8.34 -4.66
CA VAL A 129 5.79 7.35 -5.68
C VAL A 129 6.01 8.07 -7.00
N GLN A 130 7.21 7.97 -7.57
CA GLN A 130 7.55 8.62 -8.84
C GLN A 130 8.10 7.60 -9.84
N ARG A 131 7.56 7.64 -11.06
CA ARG A 131 8.12 6.93 -12.20
C ARG A 131 9.39 7.65 -12.69
N ILE A 132 10.44 6.89 -12.97
CA ILE A 132 11.69 7.38 -13.56
C ILE A 132 11.53 7.24 -15.07
N ASN A 133 11.58 8.38 -15.77
CA ASN A 133 11.61 8.43 -17.23
C ASN A 133 12.98 8.05 -17.78
#